data_AF-S6GMN1-F1
#
_entry.id   AF-S6GMN1-F1
#
_cell.length_a   1.000
_cell.length_b   1.000
_cell.length_c   1.000
_cell.angle_alpha   90.00
_cell.angle_beta   90.00
_cell.angle_gamma   90.00
#
_symmetry.space_group_name_H-M   'P 1'
#
loop_
_entity.id
_entity.type
_entity.pdbx_description
1 polymer ?
#
loop_
_entity_poly.entity_id
_entity_poly.type
_entity_poly.pdbx_seq_one_letter_code
_entity_poly.pdbx_strand_id
1 'polypeptide(L)'
;MVDGELVVTESAAIINYLASKVADRQLKPVDGTPLRAKYDEMCFFLLCELEQPLWTAAKHKFALAEEYRVPEILTKTVAHEFHRAQTALLLLLEKRQFAVGDSFTMADIILTHTINWAQKFEFDVEEKLLKYRDRTIERPAYARAQQKIAASS
;
A
#
# COMPACT_ATOMS: atom_id res chain seq x y z
N MET A 1 0.72 2.36 16.65
CA MET A 1 1.64 3.47 17.01
C MET A 1 1.16 4.11 18.29
N VAL A 2 2.08 4.46 19.19
CA VAL A 2 1.80 5.19 20.44
C VAL A 2 2.58 6.50 20.41
N ASP A 3 1.92 7.62 20.72
CA ASP A 3 2.52 8.96 20.83
C ASP A 3 1.93 9.68 22.04
N GLY A 4 2.63 9.62 23.18
CA GLY A 4 2.05 10.00 24.48
C GLY A 4 0.87 9.08 24.83
N GLU A 5 -0.29 9.66 25.10
CA GLU A 5 -1.54 8.95 25.38
C GLU A 5 -2.30 8.53 24.09
N LEU A 6 -1.90 9.06 22.92
CA LEU A 6 -2.55 8.74 21.65
C LEU A 6 -2.14 7.34 21.17
N VAL A 7 -3.13 6.48 20.96
CA VAL A 7 -2.97 5.16 20.33
C VAL A 7 -3.67 5.15 18.98
N VAL A 8 -2.91 4.86 17.92
CA VAL A 8 -3.45 4.70 16.55
C VAL A 8 -3.05 3.33 16.02
N THR A 9 -4.01 2.57 15.49
CA THR A 9 -3.81 1.19 15.03
C THR A 9 -3.78 1.06 13.51
N GLU A 10 -4.51 1.90 12.79
CA GLU A 10 -4.61 1.83 11.33
C GLU A 10 -3.35 2.36 10.63
N SER A 11 -2.74 1.55 9.76
CA SER A 11 -1.47 1.88 9.09
C SER A 11 -1.52 3.19 8.32
N ALA A 12 -2.57 3.39 7.52
CA ALA A 12 -2.80 4.61 6.75
C ALA A 12 -3.03 5.84 7.64
N ALA A 13 -3.71 5.67 8.77
CA ALA A 13 -3.91 6.75 9.74
C ALA A 13 -2.58 7.12 10.42
N ILE A 14 -1.78 6.12 10.80
CA ILE A 14 -0.46 6.32 11.41
C ILE A 14 0.46 7.10 10.46
N ILE A 15 0.61 6.66 9.21
CA ILE A 15 1.54 7.32 8.29
C ILE A 15 1.09 8.74 7.93
N ASN A 16 -0.22 8.99 7.85
CA ASN A 16 -0.76 10.35 7.66
C ASN A 16 -0.50 11.24 8.88
N TYR A 17 -0.70 10.72 10.09
CA TYR A 17 -0.40 11.43 11.34
C TYR A 17 1.09 11.80 11.42
N LEU A 18 1.97 10.83 11.14
CA LEU A 18 3.41 11.07 11.11
C LEU A 18 3.80 12.09 10.05
N ALA A 19 3.24 12.02 8.85
CA ALA A 19 3.48 13.01 7.78
C ALA A 19 3.05 14.43 8.21
N SER A 20 1.93 14.56 8.92
CA SER A 20 1.49 15.85 9.47
C SER A 20 2.44 16.41 10.53
N LYS A 21 3.13 15.57 11.32
CA LYS A 21 4.15 16.04 12.29
C LYS A 21 5.44 16.54 11.62
N VAL A 22 5.68 16.20 10.36
CA VAL A 22 6.84 16.63 9.56
C VAL A 22 6.37 17.31 8.27
N ALA A 23 5.48 18.28 8.39
CA ALA A 23 4.85 18.95 7.25
C ALA A 23 5.86 19.61 6.28
N ASP A 24 7.02 20.03 6.79
CA ASP A 24 8.15 20.54 6.01
C ASP A 24 8.69 19.54 4.98
N ARG A 25 8.50 18.23 5.23
CA ARG A 25 8.92 17.15 4.32
C ARG A 25 7.91 16.85 3.22
N GLN A 26 6.73 17.49 3.24
CA GLN A 26 5.70 17.38 2.21
C GLN A 26 5.31 15.94 1.86
N LEU A 27 5.26 15.07 2.87
CA LEU A 27 4.93 13.65 2.71
C LEU A 27 3.43 13.38 2.54
N LYS A 28 2.61 14.43 2.61
CA LYS A 28 1.18 14.45 2.32
C LYS A 28 0.86 15.83 1.71
N PRO A 29 -0.02 15.93 0.70
CA PRO A 29 -0.47 17.23 0.20
C PRO A 29 -1.19 18.05 1.28
N VAL A 30 -1.19 19.37 1.10
CA VAL A 30 -1.83 20.32 2.02
C VAL A 30 -3.34 20.10 2.06
N ASP A 31 -3.90 20.11 3.27
CA ASP A 31 -5.33 19.91 3.52
C ASP A 31 -6.18 20.97 2.80
N GLY A 32 -7.36 20.57 2.32
CA GLY A 32 -8.26 21.46 1.57
C GLY A 32 -7.87 21.71 0.11
N THR A 33 -6.80 21.10 -0.40
CA THR A 33 -6.40 21.23 -1.82
C THR A 33 -6.98 20.10 -2.69
N PRO A 34 -7.18 20.34 -4.01
CA PRO A 34 -7.55 19.26 -4.94
C PRO A 34 -6.53 18.11 -4.97
N LEU A 35 -5.24 18.43 -4.82
CA LEU A 35 -4.19 17.42 -4.76
C LEU A 35 -4.33 16.51 -3.52
N ARG A 36 -4.77 17.07 -2.38
CA ARG A 36 -5.10 16.27 -1.20
C ARG A 36 -6.26 15.33 -1.46
N ALA A 37 -7.32 15.77 -2.13
CA ALA A 37 -8.43 14.90 -2.49
C ALA A 37 -7.99 13.73 -3.38
N LYS A 38 -7.09 13.98 -4.34
CA LYS A 38 -6.49 12.91 -5.18
C LYS A 38 -5.57 11.98 -4.41
N TYR A 39 -4.84 12.49 -3.42
CA TYR A 39 -4.04 11.68 -2.50
C TYR A 39 -4.92 10.76 -1.65
N ASP A 40 -6.02 11.28 -1.10
CA ASP A 40 -6.95 10.48 -0.30
C ASP A 40 -7.65 9.42 -1.18
N GLU A 41 -8.11 9.79 -2.39
CA GLU A 41 -8.65 8.85 -3.40
C GLU A 41 -7.68 7.69 -3.66
N MET A 42 -6.41 8.00 -3.92
CA MET A 42 -5.39 6.98 -4.15
C MET A 42 -5.16 6.11 -2.91
N CYS A 43 -5.03 6.69 -1.72
CA CYS A 43 -4.82 5.92 -0.49
C CYS A 43 -5.98 4.95 -0.24
N PHE A 44 -7.22 5.41 -0.36
CA PHE A 44 -8.39 4.56 -0.17
C PHE A 44 -8.52 3.50 -1.25
N PHE A 45 -8.24 3.84 -2.52
CA PHE A 45 -8.19 2.85 -3.59
C PHE A 45 -7.17 1.73 -3.31
N LEU A 46 -5.96 2.09 -2.87
CA LEU A 46 -4.93 1.10 -2.56
C LEU A 46 -5.33 0.15 -1.43
N LEU A 47 -5.97 0.66 -0.38
CA LEU A 47 -6.40 -0.13 0.77
C LEU A 47 -7.66 -0.96 0.49
N CYS A 48 -8.65 -0.35 -0.16
CA CYS A 48 -9.97 -0.95 -0.32
C CYS A 48 -10.09 -1.83 -1.57
N GLU A 49 -9.30 -1.58 -2.61
CA GLU A 49 -9.40 -2.30 -3.89
C GLU A 49 -8.15 -3.15 -4.17
N LEU A 50 -6.94 -2.59 -4.02
CA LEU A 50 -5.71 -3.32 -4.36
C LEU A 50 -5.27 -4.30 -3.26
N GLU A 51 -5.34 -3.88 -1.99
CA GLU A 51 -4.94 -4.70 -0.84
C GLU A 51 -6.00 -5.73 -0.43
N GLN A 52 -7.28 -5.41 -0.63
CA GLN A 52 -8.40 -6.28 -0.26
C GLN A 52 -8.27 -7.74 -0.75
N PRO A 53 -7.94 -8.03 -2.02
CA PRO A 53 -7.80 -9.42 -2.47
C PRO A 53 -6.61 -10.15 -1.82
N LEU A 54 -5.58 -9.42 -1.37
CA LEU A 54 -4.45 -10.00 -0.62
C LEU A 54 -4.87 -10.45 0.77
N TRP A 55 -5.71 -9.65 1.46
CA TRP A 55 -6.32 -10.04 2.73
C TRP A 55 -7.24 -11.24 2.56
N THR A 56 -8.09 -11.24 1.53
CA THR A 56 -8.96 -12.38 1.21
C THR A 56 -8.13 -13.64 0.98
N ALA A 57 -7.02 -13.54 0.24
CA ALA A 57 -6.09 -14.64 0.07
C ALA A 57 -5.47 -15.11 1.39
N ALA A 58 -4.98 -14.20 2.24
CA ALA A 58 -4.42 -14.55 3.54
C ALA A 58 -5.43 -15.31 4.41
N LYS A 59 -6.66 -14.80 4.49
CA LYS A 59 -7.78 -15.40 5.25
C LYS A 59 -8.03 -16.84 4.83
N HIS A 60 -8.16 -17.08 3.52
CA HIS A 60 -8.49 -18.41 3.01
C HIS A 60 -7.27 -19.33 2.80
N LYS A 61 -6.03 -18.81 2.82
CA LYS A 61 -4.81 -19.63 2.83
C LYS A 61 -4.42 -20.08 4.25
N PHE A 62 -4.38 -19.17 5.23
CA PHE A 62 -3.81 -19.49 6.54
C PHE A 62 -4.41 -18.76 7.75
N ALA A 63 -4.98 -17.56 7.58
CA ALA A 63 -5.33 -16.72 8.73
C ALA A 63 -6.65 -17.10 9.43
N LEU A 64 -7.62 -17.67 8.70
CA LEU A 64 -8.85 -18.21 9.31
C LEU A 64 -8.65 -19.64 9.82
N ALA A 65 -9.48 -20.10 10.76
CA ALA A 65 -9.61 -21.53 11.05
C ALA A 65 -10.12 -22.27 9.81
N GLU A 66 -9.72 -23.54 9.66
CA GLU A 66 -9.95 -24.32 8.43
C GLU A 66 -11.43 -24.39 8.02
N GLU A 67 -12.33 -24.49 8.99
CA GLU A 67 -13.79 -24.54 8.79
C GLU A 67 -14.40 -23.29 8.10
N TYR A 68 -13.73 -22.14 8.16
CA TYR A 68 -14.16 -20.91 7.49
C TYR A 68 -13.45 -20.66 6.15
N ARG A 69 -12.50 -21.53 5.76
CA ARG A 69 -11.76 -21.36 4.51
C ARG A 69 -12.57 -21.87 3.33
N VAL A 70 -12.50 -21.15 2.21
CA VAL A 70 -13.18 -21.49 0.96
C VAL A 70 -12.10 -21.50 -0.12
N PRO A 71 -11.51 -22.68 -0.43
CA PRO A 71 -10.39 -22.77 -1.37
C PRO A 71 -10.69 -22.21 -2.76
N GLU A 72 -11.94 -22.33 -3.24
CA GLU A 72 -12.36 -21.87 -4.56
C GLU A 72 -12.28 -20.35 -4.74
N ILE A 73 -12.31 -19.58 -3.64
CA ILE A 73 -12.16 -18.11 -3.69
C ILE A 73 -10.75 -17.73 -4.17
N LEU A 74 -9.73 -18.52 -3.85
CA LEU A 74 -8.33 -18.21 -4.17
C LEU A 74 -8.06 -18.22 -5.68
N THR A 75 -8.66 -19.14 -6.42
CA THR A 75 -8.43 -19.30 -7.87
C THR A 75 -9.45 -18.57 -8.74
N LYS A 76 -10.60 -18.19 -8.18
CA LYS A 76 -11.65 -17.45 -8.91
C LYS A 76 -11.65 -15.97 -8.55
N THR A 77 -12.21 -15.64 -7.39
CA THR A 77 -12.52 -14.26 -7.00
C THR A 77 -11.26 -13.45 -6.76
N VAL A 78 -10.31 -13.97 -5.98
CA VAL A 78 -9.07 -13.26 -5.62
C VAL A 78 -8.25 -12.89 -6.85
N ALA A 79 -8.05 -13.83 -7.77
CA ALA A 79 -7.30 -13.57 -9.01
C ALA A 79 -7.99 -12.51 -9.88
N HIS A 80 -9.32 -12.60 -10.03
CA HIS A 80 -10.10 -11.63 -10.79
C HIS A 80 -10.07 -10.23 -10.17
N GLU A 81 -10.30 -10.12 -8.86
CA GLU A 81 -10.32 -8.85 -8.13
C GLU A 81 -8.96 -8.16 -8.16
N PHE A 82 -7.87 -8.89 -7.94
CA PHE A 82 -6.53 -8.32 -8.02
C PHE A 82 -6.20 -7.84 -9.43
N HIS A 83 -6.50 -8.63 -10.47
CA HIS A 83 -6.30 -8.22 -11.86
C HIS A 83 -7.08 -6.95 -12.20
N ARG A 84 -8.34 -6.87 -11.78
CA ARG A 84 -9.19 -5.69 -11.99
C ARG A 84 -8.62 -4.46 -11.27
N ALA A 85 -8.22 -4.61 -10.01
CA ALA A 85 -7.67 -3.53 -9.20
C ALA A 85 -6.34 -3.02 -9.77
N GLN A 86 -5.41 -3.90 -10.17
CA GLN A 86 -4.14 -3.45 -10.75
C GLN A 86 -4.32 -2.78 -12.12
N THR A 87 -5.28 -3.25 -12.93
CA THR A 87 -5.63 -2.60 -14.20
C THR A 87 -6.14 -1.17 -13.96
N ALA A 88 -7.04 -0.99 -12.99
CA ALA A 88 -7.52 0.32 -12.59
C ALA A 88 -6.40 1.20 -12.01
N LEU A 89 -5.49 0.64 -11.20
CA LEU A 89 -4.33 1.35 -10.70
C LEU A 89 -3.44 1.86 -11.84
N LEU A 90 -3.18 1.04 -12.86
CA LEU A 90 -2.37 1.44 -14.00
C LEU A 90 -2.98 2.62 -14.76
N LEU A 91 -4.31 2.68 -14.83
CA LEU A 91 -5.03 3.85 -15.36
C LEU A 91 -4.88 5.06 -14.45
N LEU A 92 -5.01 4.91 -13.13
CA LEU A 92 -4.86 6.01 -12.17
C LEU A 92 -3.43 6.57 -12.11
N LEU A 93 -2.42 5.72 -12.28
CA LEU A 93 -1.01 6.10 -12.33
C LEU A 93 -0.63 6.78 -13.65
N GLU A 94 -1.32 6.46 -14.75
CA GLU A 94 -1.02 6.95 -16.09
C GLU A 94 0.48 6.87 -16.43
N LYS A 95 1.18 8.00 -16.55
CA LYS A 95 2.63 8.10 -16.76
C LYS A 95 3.36 8.74 -15.57
N ARG A 96 2.71 8.84 -14.41
CA ARG A 96 3.27 9.51 -13.23
C ARG A 96 4.42 8.70 -12.63
N GLN A 97 5.38 9.43 -12.07
CA GLN A 97 6.51 8.85 -11.35
C GLN A 97 6.14 8.45 -9.91
N PHE A 98 5.19 9.17 -9.31
CA PHE A 98 4.69 8.96 -7.95
C PHE A 98 3.20 8.61 -7.98
N ALA A 99 2.70 8.07 -6.86
CA ALA A 99 1.30 7.66 -6.75
C ALA A 99 0.35 8.84 -7.04
N VAL A 100 0.67 10.02 -6.50
CA VAL A 100 -0.11 11.24 -6.69
C VAL A 100 0.80 12.45 -6.83
N GLY A 101 0.45 13.36 -7.75
CA GLY A 101 1.24 14.55 -8.03
C GLY A 101 2.64 14.23 -8.54
N ASP A 102 3.58 15.12 -8.22
CA ASP A 102 4.95 15.10 -8.75
C ASP A 102 6.02 14.81 -7.67
N SER A 103 5.60 14.40 -6.47
CA SER A 103 6.50 14.13 -5.36
C SER A 103 6.14 12.85 -4.60
N PHE A 104 7.12 12.31 -3.88
CA PHE A 104 6.94 11.13 -3.05
C PHE A 104 6.11 11.49 -1.81
N THR A 105 5.06 10.71 -1.56
CA THR A 105 4.14 10.86 -0.44
C THR A 105 3.97 9.54 0.32
N MET A 106 3.17 9.56 1.36
CA MET A 106 2.76 8.36 2.08
C MET A 106 1.93 7.39 1.21
N ALA A 107 1.28 7.84 0.13
CA ALA A 107 0.59 6.95 -0.81
C ALA A 107 1.56 6.02 -1.52
N ASP A 108 2.77 6.49 -1.84
CA ASP A 108 3.83 5.68 -2.44
C ASP A 108 4.32 4.57 -1.49
N ILE A 109 4.29 4.82 -0.17
CA ILE A 109 4.59 3.81 0.84
C ILE A 109 3.53 2.72 0.86
N ILE A 110 2.23 3.10 0.87
CA ILE A 110 1.12 2.15 0.82
C ILE A 110 1.25 1.28 -0.44
N LEU A 111 1.36 1.91 -1.61
CA LEU A 111 1.46 1.21 -2.89
C LEU A 111 2.65 0.23 -2.91
N THR A 112 3.83 0.69 -2.50
CA THR A 112 5.02 -0.17 -2.47
C THR A 112 4.87 -1.33 -1.50
N HIS A 113 4.24 -1.10 -0.33
CA HIS A 113 3.94 -2.16 0.63
C HIS A 113 2.98 -3.20 0.05
N THR A 114 1.88 -2.75 -0.56
CA THR A 114 0.88 -3.64 -1.18
C THR A 114 1.48 -4.46 -2.31
N ILE A 115 2.32 -3.87 -3.17
CA ILE A 115 3.03 -4.62 -4.24
C ILE A 115 4.00 -5.65 -3.64
N ASN A 116 4.80 -5.27 -2.64
CA ASN A 116 5.68 -6.21 -1.94
C ASN A 116 4.92 -7.41 -1.38
N TRP A 117 3.72 -7.16 -0.83
CA TRP A 117 2.87 -8.22 -0.31
C TRP A 117 2.32 -9.10 -1.43
N ALA A 118 1.78 -8.51 -2.50
CA ALA A 118 1.30 -9.26 -3.67
C ALA A 118 2.39 -10.20 -4.23
N GLN A 119 3.63 -9.71 -4.35
CA GLN A 119 4.77 -10.55 -4.77
C GLN A 119 5.07 -11.69 -3.80
N LYS A 120 5.10 -11.43 -2.49
CA LYS A 120 5.30 -12.48 -1.47
C LYS A 120 4.22 -13.55 -1.50
N PHE A 121 3.02 -13.19 -1.93
CA PHE A 121 1.89 -14.10 -2.07
C PHE A 121 1.78 -14.72 -3.47
N GLU A 122 2.76 -14.44 -4.34
CA GLU A 122 2.90 -14.99 -5.69
C GLU A 122 1.73 -14.61 -6.61
N PHE A 123 1.16 -13.43 -6.42
CA PHE A 123 0.21 -12.85 -7.37
C PHE A 123 0.93 -12.46 -8.65
N ASP A 124 0.22 -12.53 -9.77
CA ASP A 124 0.68 -12.01 -11.05
C ASP A 124 0.57 -10.48 -11.05
N VAL A 125 1.70 -9.80 -10.78
CA VAL A 125 1.78 -8.35 -10.68
C VAL A 125 2.36 -7.78 -11.97
N GLU A 126 1.65 -6.81 -12.56
CA GLU A 126 2.06 -6.11 -13.77
C GLU A 126 3.49 -5.52 -13.68
N GLU A 127 4.29 -5.72 -14.73
CA GLU A 127 5.73 -5.38 -14.75
C GLU A 127 5.96 -3.89 -14.42
N LYS A 128 5.05 -3.01 -14.85
CA LYS A 128 5.14 -1.57 -14.57
C LYS A 128 5.00 -1.25 -13.07
N LEU A 129 4.18 -2.01 -12.35
CA LEU A 129 4.04 -1.88 -10.90
C LEU A 129 5.27 -2.44 -10.18
N LEU A 130 5.82 -3.55 -10.67
CA LEU A 130 7.09 -4.08 -10.17
C LEU A 130 8.22 -3.04 -10.30
N LYS A 131 8.37 -2.41 -11.48
CA LYS A 131 9.34 -1.32 -11.71
C LYS A 131 9.11 -0.11 -10.80
N TYR A 132 7.85 0.24 -10.54
CA TYR A 132 7.50 1.30 -9.59
C TYR A 132 7.99 0.95 -8.17
N ARG A 133 7.75 -0.29 -7.73
CA ARG A 133 8.16 -0.80 -6.43
C ARG A 133 9.69 -0.87 -6.32
N ASP A 134 10.39 -1.37 -7.34
CA ASP A 134 11.86 -1.40 -7.42
C ASP A 134 12.46 -0.03 -7.11
N ARG A 135 12.04 1.01 -7.85
CA ARG A 135 12.49 2.39 -7.66
C ARG A 135 12.22 2.90 -6.24
N THR A 136 11.10 2.53 -5.63
CA THR A 136 10.75 2.99 -4.29
C THR A 136 11.60 2.32 -3.21
N ILE A 137 11.89 1.02 -3.35
CA ILE A 137 12.72 0.29 -2.38
C ILE A 137 14.22 0.62 -2.48
N GLU A 138 14.68 1.15 -3.61
CA GLU A 138 16.05 1.65 -3.80
C GLU A 138 16.34 2.93 -3.01
N ARG A 139 15.30 3.62 -2.50
CA ARG A 139 15.48 4.85 -1.73
C ARG A 139 16.28 4.56 -0.44
N PRO A 140 17.28 5.39 -0.07
CA PRO A 140 18.06 5.20 1.15
C PRO A 140 17.21 5.11 2.43
N ALA A 141 16.05 5.75 2.46
CA ALA A 141 15.12 5.67 3.57
C ALA A 141 14.53 4.26 3.76
N TYR A 142 14.28 3.52 2.67
CA TYR A 142 13.80 2.15 2.73
C TYR A 142 14.86 1.22 3.33
N ALA A 143 16.11 1.33 2.88
CA ALA A 143 17.23 0.57 3.43
C ALA A 143 17.40 0.81 4.95
N ARG A 144 17.34 2.08 5.39
CA ARG A 144 17.37 2.42 6.82
C ARG A 144 16.20 1.81 7.60
N ALA A 145 15.01 1.75 7.01
CA ALA A 145 13.85 1.11 7.64
C ALA A 145 14.06 -0.41 7.78
N GLN A 146 14.56 -1.08 6.75
CA GLN A 146 14.87 -2.52 6.79
C GLN A 146 15.91 -2.85 7.85
N GLN A 147 16.98 -2.04 7.98
CA GLN A 147 17.98 -2.21 9.03
C GLN A 147 17.39 -2.14 10.44
N LYS A 148 16.45 -1.22 10.68
CA LYS A 148 15.75 -1.11 11.97
C LYS A 148 14.85 -2.30 12.25
N ILE A 149 14.15 -2.82 11.24
CA ILE A 149 13.30 -4.02 11.37
C ILE A 149 14.18 -5.21 11.76
N ALA A 150 15.30 -5.43 11.05
CA ALA A 150 16.24 -6.50 11.34
C ALA A 150 16.86 -6.40 12.73
N ALA A 151 17.11 -5.19 13.24
CA ALA A 151 17.62 -4.97 14.59
C ALA A 151 16.57 -5.15 15.70
N SER A 152 15.27 -5.24 15.34
CA SER A 152 14.15 -5.38 16.29
C SER A 152 13.52 -6.78 16.27
N SER A 153 14.06 -7.69 15.45
CA SER A 153 13.63 -9.09 15.30
C SER A 153 14.61 -10.02 15.99
#